data_AF-A0A2H6N910-F1
#
_entry.id   AF-A0A2H6N910-F1
#
_cell.length_a   1.000
_cell.length_b   1.000
_cell.length_c   1.000
_cell.angle_alpha   90.00
_cell.angle_beta   90.00
_cell.angle_gamma   90.00
#
_symmetry.space_group_name_H-M   'P 1'
#
loop_
_entity.id
_entity.type
_entity.pdbx_description
1 polymer ?
#
loop_
_entity_poly.entity_id
_entity_poly.type
_entity_poly.pdbx_seq_one_letter_code
_entity_poly.pdbx_strand_id
1 'polypeptide(L)'
;TWGEEEEEQRYGISPSCGLRVSGLASVQAIEEEPLLRRPPRRNGSMFCAPLLARPGRSCLSATASPLQRLDGRRWLTSVAIRAPPAAPRKRQPLGEESRRRRCTGGTPEVGTKWIKPTGQDTGIQIYNNLSRSKEPLILRKANVVTWYSCGPTVYDHAHLGHACSYVRFDIIRRVMTKIFGKEVVMVMGITDIDDKIIKRANEMEISPETLARCYEEDFKQDMAALKVLPPTIYMRVTENVPQIISFIQQLITNGYGYATSQGNVYFDVRSRGDRYGKLRNIYPETQEEFEFSDKRHKKDFALWKAARPHEICWDSPWGKGRPGWHIECSTISSLVFGGHLDIHTGGIDLAFPHHENEIAQCEAYHQCEQWGNYFLHSGFSKRIFIRSV
;
A
#
# COMPACT_ATOMS: atom_id res chain seq x y z
N THR A 1 -31.67 41.70 19.21
CA THR A 1 -32.12 42.43 18.01
C THR A 1 -31.75 41.61 16.80
N TRP A 2 -32.62 41.58 15.79
CA TRP A 2 -32.53 40.75 14.58
C TRP A 2 -31.78 41.47 13.44
N GLY A 3 -31.54 40.77 12.32
CA GLY A 3 -30.76 41.19 11.15
C GLY A 3 -29.53 40.28 10.99
N GLU A 4 -29.49 39.25 10.14
CA GLU A 4 -30.11 39.03 8.81
C GLU A 4 -29.72 40.09 7.78
N GLU A 5 -28.80 39.72 6.87
CA GLU A 5 -28.87 40.07 5.45
C GLU A 5 -28.07 39.02 4.64
N GLU A 6 -28.65 38.62 3.50
CA GLU A 6 -28.14 37.56 2.61
C GLU A 6 -27.23 38.15 1.52
N GLU A 7 -26.28 37.38 0.99
CA GLU A 7 -25.96 37.51 -0.44
C GLU A 7 -25.65 36.14 -1.08
N GLU A 8 -26.53 35.74 -2.00
CA GLU A 8 -26.50 34.47 -2.73
C GLU A 8 -25.66 34.62 -4.02
N GLN A 9 -24.54 33.90 -4.17
CA GLN A 9 -23.94 33.69 -5.50
C GLN A 9 -23.67 32.21 -5.81
N ARG A 10 -24.36 31.75 -6.84
CA ARG A 10 -24.41 30.37 -7.31
C ARG A 10 -23.17 30.02 -8.13
N TYR A 11 -22.55 28.90 -7.79
CA TYR A 11 -21.89 28.02 -8.76
C TYR A 11 -22.43 26.61 -8.61
N GLY A 12 -23.27 26.19 -9.57
CA GLY A 12 -23.93 24.90 -9.53
C GLY A 12 -22.98 23.76 -9.90
N ILE A 13 -22.78 22.83 -8.97
CA ILE A 13 -22.25 21.49 -9.25
C ILE A 13 -23.26 20.49 -8.69
N SER A 14 -23.82 19.64 -9.57
CA SER A 14 -24.85 18.66 -9.20
C SER A 14 -24.21 17.35 -8.74
N PRO A 15 -24.47 16.88 -7.50
CA PRO A 15 -24.10 15.53 -7.06
C PRO A 15 -25.25 14.55 -7.36
N SER A 16 -25.22 13.89 -8.51
CA SER A 16 -26.19 12.83 -8.84
C SER A 16 -25.71 11.45 -8.36
N CYS A 17 -25.80 11.18 -7.05
CA CYS A 17 -25.66 9.83 -6.51
C CYS A 17 -27.04 9.16 -6.43
N GLY A 18 -27.41 8.43 -7.49
CA GLY A 18 -28.74 7.82 -7.63
C GLY A 18 -28.89 6.50 -6.88
N LEU A 19 -29.27 6.56 -5.60
CA LEU A 19 -29.66 5.38 -4.82
C LEU A 19 -31.00 4.81 -5.32
N ARG A 20 -30.98 3.58 -5.86
CA ARG A 20 -32.19 2.73 -5.97
C ARG A 20 -32.22 1.75 -4.80
N VAL A 21 -33.14 1.98 -3.87
CA VAL A 21 -33.45 1.03 -2.79
C VAL A 21 -34.54 0.08 -3.27
N SER A 22 -34.32 -1.23 -3.15
CA SER A 22 -35.36 -2.23 -3.39
C SER A 22 -35.30 -3.39 -2.39
N GLY A 23 -36.34 -3.49 -1.56
CA GLY A 23 -36.96 -4.77 -1.19
C GLY A 23 -36.17 -5.75 -0.33
N LEU A 24 -36.42 -5.66 0.99
CA LEU A 24 -36.38 -6.75 1.98
C LEU A 24 -36.35 -8.20 1.45
N ALA A 25 -35.42 -8.99 2.00
CA ALA A 25 -35.62 -10.43 2.21
C ALA A 25 -34.98 -10.84 3.55
N SER A 26 -35.79 -11.34 4.48
CA SER A 26 -35.35 -11.85 5.78
C SER A 26 -34.70 -13.23 5.65
N VAL A 27 -33.53 -13.42 6.27
CA VAL A 27 -32.88 -14.74 6.38
C VAL A 27 -33.07 -15.28 7.80
N GLN A 28 -33.81 -16.38 7.93
CA GLN A 28 -33.89 -17.14 9.18
C GLN A 28 -32.68 -18.07 9.30
N ALA A 29 -32.23 -18.30 10.53
CA ALA A 29 -31.19 -19.28 10.83
C ALA A 29 -31.69 -20.72 10.56
N ILE A 30 -30.78 -21.60 10.16
CA ILE A 30 -30.98 -23.05 10.13
C ILE A 30 -29.78 -23.67 10.86
N GLU A 31 -30.08 -24.55 11.81
CA GLU A 31 -29.11 -25.24 12.67
C GLU A 31 -28.38 -26.37 11.91
N GLU A 32 -27.16 -26.71 12.35
CA GLU A 32 -26.45 -27.91 11.91
C GLU A 32 -26.74 -29.09 12.86
N GLU A 33 -26.85 -30.31 12.33
CA GLU A 33 -26.48 -31.58 12.98
C GLU A 33 -26.26 -32.67 11.89
N PRO A 34 -25.51 -33.78 12.12
CA PRO A 34 -24.65 -34.35 11.07
C PRO A 34 -24.84 -35.84 10.69
N LEU A 35 -23.95 -36.30 9.78
CA LEU A 35 -23.42 -37.67 9.54
C LEU A 35 -24.04 -38.63 8.47
N LEU A 36 -23.11 -39.10 7.61
CA LEU A 36 -22.93 -40.46 7.08
C LEU A 36 -23.98 -41.14 6.15
N ARG A 37 -23.66 -41.25 4.84
CA ARG A 37 -23.26 -42.51 4.13
C ARG A 37 -23.09 -42.35 2.59
N ARG A 38 -22.32 -43.27 1.99
CA ARG A 38 -22.07 -43.52 0.53
C ARG A 38 -22.29 -45.02 0.26
N PRO A 39 -22.32 -45.54 -0.99
CA PRO A 39 -22.75 -45.01 -2.31
C PRO A 39 -23.84 -45.96 -2.92
N PRO A 40 -24.05 -46.20 -4.24
CA PRO A 40 -23.06 -46.68 -5.25
C PRO A 40 -23.13 -46.03 -6.65
N ARG A 41 -22.20 -46.44 -7.55
CA ARG A 41 -22.07 -46.00 -8.95
C ARG A 41 -22.99 -46.78 -9.92
N ARG A 42 -23.30 -46.21 -11.09
CA ARG A 42 -23.54 -46.97 -12.34
C ARG A 42 -22.95 -46.26 -13.57
N ASN A 43 -22.46 -47.05 -14.52
CA ASN A 43 -21.95 -46.64 -15.83
C ASN A 43 -23.09 -46.58 -16.87
N GLY A 44 -22.89 -45.85 -17.97
CA GLY A 44 -23.73 -45.94 -19.18
C GLY A 44 -23.23 -45.00 -20.29
N SER A 45 -22.85 -45.55 -21.45
CA SER A 45 -22.29 -44.81 -22.59
C SER A 45 -23.01 -45.14 -23.89
N MET A 46 -23.33 -44.14 -24.71
CA MET A 46 -23.58 -44.12 -26.17
C MET A 46 -24.36 -42.85 -26.54
N PHE A 47 -24.45 -42.33 -27.76
CA PHE A 47 -23.57 -42.08 -28.92
C PHE A 47 -24.50 -41.43 -29.99
N CYS A 48 -23.95 -40.64 -30.93
CA CYS A 48 -24.57 -40.23 -32.21
C CYS A 48 -25.85 -39.34 -32.26
N ALA A 49 -25.65 -38.01 -32.30
CA ALA A 49 -25.71 -37.16 -33.52
C ALA A 49 -27.01 -37.13 -34.41
N PRO A 50 -27.07 -36.37 -35.54
CA PRO A 50 -27.80 -35.08 -35.58
C PRO A 50 -28.84 -34.98 -36.73
N LEU A 51 -29.64 -33.89 -36.80
CA LEU A 51 -30.38 -33.54 -38.03
C LEU A 51 -30.76 -32.02 -38.15
N LEU A 52 -30.91 -31.65 -39.42
CA LEU A 52 -31.19 -30.38 -40.14
C LEU A 52 -32.47 -29.60 -39.72
N ALA A 53 -32.88 -28.45 -40.32
CA ALA A 53 -32.23 -27.21 -40.83
C ALA A 53 -33.27 -26.28 -41.53
N ARG A 54 -33.09 -24.93 -41.47
CA ARG A 54 -33.48 -23.91 -42.50
C ARG A 54 -35.00 -23.59 -42.74
N PRO A 55 -35.39 -22.54 -43.55
CA PRO A 55 -34.64 -21.37 -44.12
C PRO A 55 -35.37 -19.96 -44.15
N GLY A 56 -34.60 -18.90 -44.49
CA GLY A 56 -35.05 -17.70 -45.26
C GLY A 56 -35.24 -16.40 -44.45
N ARG A 57 -34.89 -15.17 -44.89
CA ARG A 57 -34.40 -14.56 -46.17
C ARG A 57 -33.51 -13.33 -45.81
N SER A 58 -32.29 -13.09 -46.33
CA SER A 58 -31.87 -12.47 -47.63
C SER A 58 -32.43 -11.05 -47.87
N CYS A 59 -31.71 -10.02 -48.38
CA CYS A 59 -30.33 -9.83 -48.86
C CYS A 59 -30.03 -8.30 -48.86
N LEU A 60 -28.78 -7.81 -48.98
CA LEU A 60 -28.13 -7.53 -50.28
C LEU A 60 -26.60 -7.29 -50.16
N SER A 61 -25.94 -6.97 -51.28
CA SER A 61 -24.52 -7.28 -51.53
C SER A 61 -23.85 -6.38 -52.60
N ALA A 62 -22.64 -5.86 -52.32
CA ALA A 62 -21.69 -5.32 -53.32
C ALA A 62 -20.23 -5.40 -52.76
N THR A 63 -19.36 -6.33 -53.15
CA THR A 63 -18.48 -6.42 -54.38
C THR A 63 -17.23 -5.53 -54.37
N ALA A 64 -16.11 -6.02 -54.92
CA ALA A 64 -14.75 -5.51 -54.66
C ALA A 64 -13.86 -5.25 -55.91
N SER A 65 -12.85 -4.38 -55.74
CA SER A 65 -11.63 -4.20 -56.56
C SER A 65 -11.79 -3.57 -57.97
N PRO A 66 -10.74 -2.99 -58.62
CA PRO A 66 -9.29 -3.08 -58.31
C PRO A 66 -8.43 -1.77 -58.36
N LEU A 67 -7.17 -1.92 -57.89
CA LEU A 67 -5.92 -1.21 -58.23
C LEU A 67 -5.90 0.17 -58.94
N GLN A 68 -5.20 1.13 -58.34
CA GLN A 68 -4.31 2.07 -59.06
C GLN A 68 -3.10 2.49 -58.19
N ARG A 69 -1.94 2.71 -58.82
CA ARG A 69 -0.69 3.17 -58.18
C ARG A 69 -0.67 4.70 -58.09
N LEU A 70 -0.10 5.27 -57.02
CA LEU A 70 0.59 6.56 -57.09
C LEU A 70 1.76 6.64 -56.10
N ASP A 71 2.68 7.53 -56.44
CA ASP A 71 4.14 7.46 -56.27
C ASP A 71 4.72 7.88 -54.90
N GLY A 72 5.91 7.34 -54.63
CA GLY A 72 7.08 7.97 -54.01
C GLY A 72 6.96 9.06 -52.94
N ARG A 73 7.43 8.72 -51.73
CA ARG A 73 8.47 9.50 -51.02
C ARG A 73 9.25 8.63 -50.01
N ARG A 74 10.58 8.68 -50.14
CA ARG A 74 11.55 7.82 -49.43
C ARG A 74 12.26 8.64 -48.36
N TRP A 75 12.12 8.25 -47.09
CA TRP A 75 13.01 8.69 -46.02
C TRP A 75 13.74 7.48 -45.44
N LEU A 76 15.03 7.39 -45.75
CA LEU A 76 15.94 6.38 -45.19
C LEU A 76 16.35 6.82 -43.79
N THR A 77 15.99 6.06 -42.76
CA THR A 77 16.64 6.14 -41.45
C THR A 77 17.70 5.04 -41.36
N SER A 78 18.96 5.45 -41.22
CA SER A 78 20.11 4.56 -41.15
C SER A 78 20.19 3.85 -39.80
N VAL A 79 20.27 2.52 -39.82
CA VAL A 79 20.64 1.72 -38.65
C VAL A 79 22.15 1.83 -38.44
N ALA A 80 22.59 2.44 -37.34
CA ALA A 80 23.99 2.54 -36.96
C ALA A 80 24.33 1.51 -35.85
N ILE A 81 24.96 0.40 -36.24
CA ILE A 81 25.51 -0.57 -35.29
C ILE A 81 26.86 -0.04 -34.79
N ARG A 82 27.02 0.15 -33.48
CA ARG A 82 28.26 0.67 -32.87
C ARG A 82 29.02 -0.44 -32.15
N ALA A 83 30.23 -0.74 -32.62
CA ALA A 83 31.14 -1.70 -31.99
C ALA A 83 31.72 -1.17 -30.66
N PRO A 84 32.12 -2.04 -29.72
CA PRO A 84 32.66 -1.62 -28.42
C PRO A 84 34.07 -1.02 -28.52
N PRO A 85 34.46 -0.08 -27.63
CA PRO A 85 35.78 0.52 -27.62
C PRO A 85 36.86 -0.43 -27.05
N ALA A 86 38.08 -0.31 -27.57
CA ALA A 86 39.24 -1.12 -27.19
C ALA A 86 39.86 -0.72 -25.83
N ALA A 87 40.64 -1.65 -25.25
CA ALA A 87 41.26 -1.52 -23.94
C ALA A 87 42.33 -0.41 -23.84
N PRO A 88 42.54 0.20 -22.64
CA PRO A 88 43.52 1.26 -22.44
C PRO A 88 44.97 0.74 -22.37
N ARG A 89 45.92 1.50 -22.92
CA ARG A 89 47.37 1.22 -22.84
C ARG A 89 47.92 1.50 -21.44
N LYS A 90 48.90 0.68 -21.02
CA LYS A 90 49.71 0.88 -19.81
C LYS A 90 50.50 2.20 -19.87
N ARG A 91 50.59 2.92 -18.75
CA ARG A 91 51.64 3.92 -18.46
C ARG A 91 52.34 3.51 -17.16
N GLN A 92 53.66 3.74 -17.10
CA GLN A 92 54.50 3.50 -15.92
C GLN A 92 54.41 4.70 -14.93
N PRO A 93 54.77 4.50 -13.64
CA PRO A 93 54.57 5.50 -12.59
C PRO A 93 55.68 6.56 -12.54
N LEU A 94 55.32 7.75 -12.07
CA LEU A 94 56.25 8.82 -11.67
C LEU A 94 55.71 9.50 -10.40
N GLY A 95 56.61 9.74 -9.44
CA GLY A 95 56.48 10.75 -8.40
C GLY A 95 55.56 10.42 -7.22
N GLU A 96 56.16 10.16 -6.06
CA GLU A 96 55.50 10.41 -4.77
C GLU A 96 55.28 11.92 -4.59
N GLU A 97 54.08 12.33 -4.16
CA GLU A 97 53.93 13.60 -3.47
C GLU A 97 52.80 13.54 -2.43
N SER A 98 53.09 13.98 -1.21
CA SER A 98 52.21 13.74 -0.07
C SER A 98 50.91 14.57 -0.15
N ARG A 99 49.76 13.92 0.04
CA ARG A 99 48.51 14.63 0.33
C ARG A 99 47.93 14.21 1.67
N ARG A 100 47.79 15.22 2.53
CA ARG A 100 47.35 15.15 3.93
C ARG A 100 46.07 14.32 4.08
N ARG A 101 46.06 13.40 5.06
CA ARG A 101 44.85 12.69 5.50
C ARG A 101 43.80 13.72 5.91
N ARG A 102 42.72 13.83 5.13
CA ARG A 102 41.52 14.56 5.55
C ARG A 102 40.71 13.59 6.42
N CYS A 103 40.80 13.75 7.73
CA CYS A 103 39.95 13.02 8.66
C CYS A 103 38.49 13.45 8.43
N THR A 104 37.75 12.68 7.65
CA THR A 104 36.29 12.76 7.61
C THR A 104 35.77 12.17 8.90
N GLY A 105 35.38 13.03 9.84
CA GLY A 105 34.63 12.59 11.01
C GLY A 105 33.32 11.94 10.55
N GLY A 106 33.24 10.62 10.68
CA GLY A 106 32.00 9.91 10.44
C GLY A 106 31.02 10.27 11.54
N THR A 107 29.92 10.94 11.19
CA THR A 107 28.73 10.95 12.04
C THR A 107 28.26 9.50 12.21
N PRO A 108 27.93 9.02 13.42
CA PRO A 108 27.35 7.69 13.58
C PRO A 108 26.10 7.54 12.70
N GLU A 109 26.01 6.44 11.95
CA GLU A 109 24.75 6.07 11.31
C GLU A 109 23.78 5.66 12.44
N VAL A 110 22.78 6.50 12.70
CA VAL A 110 21.71 6.20 13.66
C VAL A 110 20.66 5.35 12.94
N GLY A 111 20.26 4.23 13.55
CA GLY A 111 19.43 3.20 12.94
C GLY A 111 20.22 1.93 12.63
N THR A 112 19.68 0.76 13.00
CA THR A 112 20.31 -0.52 12.65
C THR A 112 20.32 -0.73 11.14
N LYS A 113 21.50 -1.12 10.62
CA LYS A 113 21.73 -1.37 9.20
C LYS A 113 20.86 -2.52 8.68
N TRP A 114 20.33 -2.36 7.47
CA TRP A 114 19.56 -3.41 6.77
C TRP A 114 20.29 -4.76 6.77
N ILE A 115 19.57 -5.80 7.17
CA ILE A 115 20.06 -7.18 7.23
C ILE A 115 19.63 -7.89 5.94
N LYS A 116 20.59 -8.37 5.17
CA LYS A 116 20.30 -9.13 3.95
C LYS A 116 19.55 -10.43 4.31
N PRO A 117 18.32 -10.65 3.82
CA PRO A 117 17.56 -11.84 4.14
C PRO A 117 18.16 -13.09 3.51
N THR A 118 17.88 -14.25 4.13
CA THR A 118 18.25 -15.57 3.63
C THR A 118 17.09 -16.20 2.85
N GLY A 119 17.40 -16.91 1.76
CA GLY A 119 16.38 -17.52 0.90
C GLY A 119 16.81 -17.65 -0.55
N GLN A 120 15.84 -17.68 -1.45
CA GLN A 120 16.03 -17.79 -2.90
C GLN A 120 16.28 -16.41 -3.52
N ASP A 121 17.46 -16.19 -4.11
CA ASP A 121 17.70 -15.05 -5.00
C ASP A 121 16.82 -15.17 -6.25
N THR A 122 16.08 -14.10 -6.56
CA THR A 122 15.15 -14.05 -7.70
C THR A 122 15.81 -13.60 -9.00
N GLY A 123 17.04 -13.10 -8.96
CA GLY A 123 17.68 -12.38 -10.07
C GLY A 123 17.17 -10.94 -10.27
N ILE A 124 16.18 -10.50 -9.48
CA ILE A 124 15.65 -9.13 -9.51
C ILE A 124 16.51 -8.22 -8.62
N GLN A 125 16.88 -7.05 -9.14
CA GLN A 125 17.52 -5.98 -8.37
C GLN A 125 16.48 -4.93 -8.00
N ILE A 126 16.34 -4.62 -6.72
CA ILE A 126 15.30 -3.75 -6.16
C ILE A 126 15.95 -2.60 -5.39
N TYR A 127 15.49 -1.37 -5.58
CA TYR A 127 15.98 -0.24 -4.76
C TYR A 127 15.26 -0.29 -3.40
N ASN A 128 16.02 -0.42 -2.32
CA ASN A 128 15.49 -0.55 -0.97
C ASN A 128 15.78 0.72 -0.17
N ASN A 129 14.74 1.36 0.37
CA ASN A 129 14.90 2.59 1.14
C ASN A 129 15.58 2.38 2.51
N LEU A 130 15.60 1.15 3.06
CA LEU A 130 16.35 0.83 4.28
C LEU A 130 17.87 0.90 4.07
N SER A 131 18.36 0.31 2.99
CA SER A 131 19.80 0.28 2.65
C SER A 131 20.24 1.46 1.77
N ARG A 132 19.29 2.19 1.17
CA ARG A 132 19.49 3.30 0.22
C ARG A 132 20.28 2.90 -1.04
N SER A 133 20.27 1.61 -1.36
CA SER A 133 21.01 0.93 -2.43
C SER A 133 20.08 0.08 -3.30
N LYS A 134 20.62 -0.45 -4.41
CA LYS A 134 20.00 -1.58 -5.11
C LYS A 134 20.49 -2.86 -4.47
N GLU A 135 19.55 -3.71 -4.05
CA GLU A 135 19.81 -5.01 -3.43
C GLU A 135 19.20 -6.13 -4.27
N PRO A 136 19.77 -7.36 -4.24
CA PRO A 136 19.08 -8.53 -4.77
C PRO A 136 17.80 -8.79 -3.96
N LEU A 137 16.68 -9.00 -4.65
CA LEU A 137 15.44 -9.47 -4.04
C LEU A 137 15.58 -10.97 -3.76
N ILE A 138 15.65 -11.30 -2.47
CA ILE A 138 15.76 -12.66 -1.94
C ILE A 138 14.47 -12.97 -1.21
N LEU A 139 13.79 -14.04 -1.60
CA LEU A 139 12.51 -14.46 -1.02
C LEU A 139 12.73 -15.61 -0.03
N ARG A 140 12.14 -15.51 1.15
CA ARG A 140 12.21 -16.58 2.15
C ARG A 140 11.43 -17.82 1.73
N LYS A 141 10.23 -17.64 1.16
CA LYS A 141 9.43 -18.71 0.57
C LYS A 141 9.71 -18.76 -0.93
N ALA A 142 10.14 -19.91 -1.43
CA ALA A 142 10.48 -20.07 -2.85
C ALA A 142 9.32 -19.64 -3.76
N ASN A 143 9.63 -18.77 -4.73
CA ASN A 143 8.72 -18.19 -5.72
C ASN A 143 7.50 -17.38 -5.23
N VAL A 144 7.26 -17.22 -3.92
CA VAL A 144 6.14 -16.42 -3.38
C VAL A 144 6.66 -15.14 -2.75
N VAL A 145 6.14 -14.00 -3.20
CA VAL A 145 6.42 -12.67 -2.64
C VAL A 145 5.28 -12.28 -1.70
N THR A 146 5.61 -12.01 -0.43
CA THR A 146 4.69 -11.35 0.51
C THR A 146 4.79 -9.84 0.35
N TRP A 147 3.66 -9.17 0.08
CA TRP A 147 3.65 -7.74 -0.25
C TRP A 147 2.52 -7.04 0.52
N TYR A 148 2.86 -6.05 1.34
CA TYR A 148 1.90 -5.12 1.91
C TYR A 148 2.01 -3.75 1.25
N SER A 149 0.86 -3.14 0.95
CA SER A 149 0.77 -1.79 0.40
C SER A 149 -0.17 -0.96 1.25
N CYS A 150 0.32 0.19 1.74
CA CYS A 150 -0.56 1.18 2.36
C CYS A 150 -1.52 1.71 1.27
N GLY A 151 -2.82 1.57 1.51
CA GLY A 151 -3.87 2.04 0.62
C GLY A 151 -4.34 3.45 0.98
N PRO A 152 -5.50 3.90 0.43
CA PRO A 152 -6.03 5.23 0.70
C PRO A 152 -6.67 5.35 2.09
N THR A 153 -6.60 6.57 2.62
CA THR A 153 -7.63 7.08 3.55
C THR A 153 -8.84 7.50 2.72
N VAL A 154 -9.97 6.84 2.88
CA VAL A 154 -11.14 6.99 1.99
C VAL A 154 -12.05 8.16 2.41
N TYR A 155 -11.52 9.39 2.31
CA TYR A 155 -12.26 10.62 2.63
C TYR A 155 -12.57 11.53 1.43
N ASP A 156 -11.92 11.29 0.28
CA ASP A 156 -12.02 12.09 -0.95
C ASP A 156 -11.55 11.25 -2.15
N HIS A 157 -11.78 11.72 -3.38
CA HIS A 157 -11.38 11.04 -4.61
C HIS A 157 -9.85 10.87 -4.75
N ALA A 158 -9.44 9.83 -5.48
CA ALA A 158 -8.03 9.46 -5.61
C ALA A 158 -7.25 10.44 -6.51
N HIS A 159 -6.66 11.48 -5.93
CA HIS A 159 -5.85 12.43 -6.69
C HIS A 159 -4.65 11.77 -7.42
N LEU A 160 -4.20 12.38 -8.52
CA LEU A 160 -3.20 11.80 -9.44
C LEU A 160 -1.90 11.32 -8.77
N GLY A 161 -1.48 11.92 -7.65
CA GLY A 161 -0.30 11.47 -6.88
C GLY A 161 -0.43 10.06 -6.29
N HIS A 162 -1.62 9.69 -5.80
CA HIS A 162 -1.92 8.35 -5.29
C HIS A 162 -1.98 7.36 -6.44
N ALA A 163 -2.77 7.66 -7.47
CA ALA A 163 -2.86 6.87 -8.71
C ALA A 163 -1.49 6.56 -9.33
N CYS A 164 -0.61 7.57 -9.44
CA CYS A 164 0.77 7.39 -9.94
C CYS A 164 1.57 6.38 -9.13
N SER A 165 1.33 6.25 -7.82
CA SER A 165 2.04 5.31 -6.95
C SER A 165 1.53 3.89 -7.15
N TYR A 166 0.22 3.68 -7.15
CA TYR A 166 -0.37 2.36 -7.40
C TYR A 166 -0.03 1.82 -8.80
N VAL A 167 -0.02 2.67 -9.84
CA VAL A 167 0.41 2.28 -11.20
C VAL A 167 1.89 1.85 -11.23
N ARG A 168 2.79 2.54 -10.50
CA ARG A 168 4.21 2.14 -10.42
C ARG A 168 4.38 0.80 -9.72
N PHE A 169 3.67 0.57 -8.62
CA PHE A 169 3.71 -0.71 -7.91
C PHE A 169 3.08 -1.85 -8.73
N ASP A 170 2.01 -1.58 -9.48
CA ASP A 170 1.43 -2.54 -10.42
C ASP A 170 2.39 -2.94 -11.53
N ILE A 171 3.15 -1.99 -12.11
CA ILE A 171 4.21 -2.30 -13.09
C ILE A 171 5.27 -3.22 -12.47
N ILE A 172 5.73 -2.95 -11.24
CA ILE A 172 6.71 -3.80 -10.55
C ILE A 172 6.14 -5.21 -10.30
N ARG A 173 4.90 -5.31 -9.81
CA ARG A 173 4.21 -6.60 -9.63
C ARG A 173 4.02 -7.36 -10.95
N ARG A 174 3.71 -6.66 -12.05
CA ARG A 174 3.60 -7.27 -13.39
C ARG A 174 4.95 -7.78 -13.89
N VAL A 175 6.05 -7.08 -13.63
CA VAL A 175 7.40 -7.57 -13.93
C VAL A 175 7.70 -8.84 -13.13
N MET A 176 7.48 -8.84 -11.81
CA MET A 176 7.69 -10.02 -10.95
C MET A 176 6.86 -11.23 -11.39
N THR A 177 5.57 -11.02 -11.69
CA THR A 177 4.65 -12.11 -12.05
C THR A 177 4.79 -12.61 -13.48
N LYS A 178 4.96 -11.72 -14.47
CA LYS A 178 4.94 -12.08 -15.90
C LYS A 178 6.32 -12.33 -16.51
N ILE A 179 7.39 -11.75 -15.96
CA ILE A 179 8.76 -11.92 -16.47
C ILE A 179 9.54 -12.90 -15.59
N PHE A 180 9.45 -12.77 -14.26
CA PHE A 180 10.20 -13.60 -13.31
C PHE A 180 9.40 -14.78 -12.73
N GLY A 181 8.15 -14.97 -13.16
CA GLY A 181 7.30 -16.11 -12.78
C GLY A 181 7.01 -16.22 -11.28
N LYS A 182 7.02 -15.10 -10.54
CA LYS A 182 6.78 -15.09 -9.09
C LYS A 182 5.29 -14.95 -8.80
N GLU A 183 4.82 -15.72 -7.83
CA GLU A 183 3.51 -15.53 -7.22
C GLU A 183 3.59 -14.34 -6.25
N VAL A 184 2.59 -13.46 -6.23
CA VAL A 184 2.56 -12.28 -5.37
C VAL A 184 1.28 -12.30 -4.56
N VAL A 185 1.41 -12.43 -3.24
CA VAL A 185 0.31 -12.25 -2.29
C VAL A 185 0.39 -10.80 -1.81
N MET A 186 -0.51 -9.96 -2.35
CA MET A 186 -0.54 -8.53 -2.07
C MET A 186 -1.73 -8.20 -1.18
N VAL A 187 -1.48 -7.61 -0.01
CA VAL A 187 -2.51 -7.06 0.89
C VAL A 187 -2.50 -5.55 0.79
N MET A 188 -3.68 -4.93 0.76
CA MET A 188 -3.85 -3.49 0.87
C MET A 188 -4.74 -3.14 2.05
N GLY A 189 -4.21 -2.36 2.98
CA GLY A 189 -5.02 -1.73 4.04
C GLY A 189 -5.83 -0.56 3.49
N ILE A 190 -7.11 -0.48 3.85
CA ILE A 190 -7.98 0.67 3.60
C ILE A 190 -8.23 1.35 4.94
N THR A 191 -7.76 2.59 5.11
CA THR A 191 -8.06 3.40 6.30
C THR A 191 -9.45 4.02 6.10
N ASP A 192 -10.47 3.34 6.64
CA ASP A 192 -11.88 3.71 6.60
C ASP A 192 -12.37 4.41 7.89
N ILE A 193 -11.44 4.70 8.81
CA ILE A 193 -11.67 5.57 9.97
C ILE A 193 -10.44 6.48 10.18
N ASP A 194 -10.64 7.80 10.14
CA ASP A 194 -9.59 8.80 10.37
C ASP A 194 -10.21 10.16 10.75
N ASP A 195 -9.42 11.07 11.33
CA ASP A 195 -9.82 12.44 11.64
C ASP A 195 -10.37 13.17 10.39
N LYS A 196 -9.81 12.91 9.20
CA LYS A 196 -10.28 13.48 7.92
C LYS A 196 -11.63 12.92 7.49
N ILE A 197 -11.85 11.62 7.67
CA ILE A 197 -13.14 10.95 7.33
C ILE A 197 -14.23 11.50 8.24
N ILE A 198 -13.99 11.57 9.55
CA ILE A 198 -14.94 12.13 10.53
C ILE A 198 -15.27 13.58 10.20
N LYS A 199 -14.25 14.42 9.94
CA LYS A 199 -14.45 15.83 9.57
C LYS A 199 -15.28 15.96 8.30
N ARG A 200 -14.93 15.21 7.25
CA ARG A 200 -15.60 15.30 5.94
C ARG A 200 -17.03 14.78 5.98
N ALA A 201 -17.29 13.73 6.77
CA ALA A 201 -18.62 13.18 6.96
C ALA A 201 -19.56 14.18 7.65
N ASN A 202 -19.05 14.90 8.67
CA ASN A 202 -19.77 16.00 9.31
C ASN A 202 -20.02 17.18 8.34
N GLU A 203 -19.04 17.54 7.49
CA GLU A 203 -19.23 18.56 6.43
C GLU A 203 -20.29 18.18 5.38
N MET A 204 -20.56 16.88 5.21
CA MET A 204 -21.49 16.34 4.21
C MET A 204 -22.80 15.82 4.81
N GLU A 205 -23.00 15.97 6.13
CA GLU A 205 -24.18 15.48 6.88
C GLU A 205 -24.50 13.98 6.67
N ILE A 206 -23.47 13.15 6.43
CA ILE A 206 -23.59 11.69 6.28
C ILE A 206 -22.76 10.95 7.32
N SER A 207 -23.02 9.65 7.50
CA SER A 207 -22.21 8.85 8.42
C SER A 207 -20.77 8.66 7.89
N PRO A 208 -19.73 8.66 8.75
CA PRO A 208 -18.37 8.35 8.35
C PRO A 208 -18.21 6.99 7.65
N GLU A 209 -18.99 5.98 8.05
CA GLU A 209 -19.03 4.69 7.35
C GLU A 209 -19.54 4.85 5.92
N THR A 210 -20.70 5.49 5.72
CA THR A 210 -21.26 5.72 4.38
C THR A 210 -20.27 6.46 3.48
N LEU A 211 -19.63 7.51 4.01
CA LEU A 211 -18.61 8.27 3.29
C LEU A 211 -17.42 7.40 2.88
N ALA A 212 -16.89 6.61 3.82
CA ALA A 212 -15.77 5.71 3.57
C ALA A 212 -16.12 4.63 2.54
N ARG A 213 -17.30 4.02 2.59
CA ARG A 213 -17.74 3.00 1.61
C ARG A 213 -17.87 3.59 0.19
N CYS A 214 -18.38 4.82 0.05
CA CYS A 214 -18.45 5.50 -1.25
C CYS A 214 -17.05 5.73 -1.84
N TYR A 215 -16.14 6.37 -1.09
CA TYR A 215 -14.80 6.67 -1.60
C TYR A 215 -13.90 5.43 -1.74
N GLU A 216 -14.15 4.34 -1.00
CA GLU A 216 -13.52 3.05 -1.23
C GLU A 216 -13.90 2.45 -2.60
N GLU A 217 -15.17 2.57 -2.99
CA GLU A 217 -15.66 2.06 -4.26
C GLU A 217 -15.21 2.93 -5.44
N ASP A 218 -15.27 4.26 -5.33
CA ASP A 218 -14.69 5.19 -6.29
C ASP A 218 -13.19 4.88 -6.54
N PHE A 219 -12.42 4.67 -5.45
CA PHE A 219 -11.01 4.30 -5.55
C PHE A 219 -10.79 3.00 -6.35
N LYS A 220 -11.62 1.96 -6.14
CA LYS A 220 -11.52 0.72 -6.92
C LYS A 220 -11.85 0.94 -8.38
N GLN A 221 -12.85 1.76 -8.68
CA GLN A 221 -13.24 2.08 -10.05
C GLN A 221 -12.14 2.86 -10.77
N ASP A 222 -11.52 3.85 -10.11
CA ASP A 222 -10.34 4.57 -10.61
C ASP A 222 -9.16 3.61 -10.89
N MET A 223 -8.86 2.70 -9.96
CA MET A 223 -7.78 1.73 -10.15
C MET A 223 -8.07 0.77 -11.30
N ALA A 224 -9.32 0.32 -11.46
CA ALA A 224 -9.76 -0.52 -12.57
C ALA A 224 -9.67 0.22 -13.91
N ALA A 225 -10.08 1.49 -13.97
CA ALA A 225 -9.97 2.34 -15.16
C ALA A 225 -8.49 2.55 -15.58
N LEU A 226 -7.60 2.71 -14.61
CA LEU A 226 -6.14 2.77 -14.80
C LEU A 226 -5.50 1.39 -15.08
N LYS A 227 -6.28 0.32 -15.08
CA LYS A 227 -5.84 -1.08 -15.28
C LYS A 227 -4.84 -1.58 -14.24
N VAL A 228 -4.83 -0.98 -13.05
CA VAL A 228 -4.13 -1.53 -11.88
C VAL A 228 -4.87 -2.81 -11.48
N LEU A 229 -4.17 -3.94 -11.35
CA LEU A 229 -4.86 -5.16 -10.87
C LEU A 229 -5.24 -4.96 -9.39
N PRO A 230 -6.36 -5.52 -8.90
CA PRO A 230 -6.64 -5.50 -7.47
C PRO A 230 -5.51 -6.20 -6.67
N PRO A 231 -5.32 -5.87 -5.39
CA PRO A 231 -4.54 -6.69 -4.46
C PRO A 231 -5.21 -8.08 -4.31
N THR A 232 -4.49 -9.03 -3.73
CA THR A 232 -5.05 -10.33 -3.36
C THR A 232 -6.14 -10.19 -2.30
N ILE A 233 -5.96 -9.27 -1.35
CA ILE A 233 -6.92 -8.98 -0.27
C ILE A 233 -6.94 -7.46 0.00
N TYR A 234 -8.13 -6.90 0.12
CA TYR A 234 -8.37 -5.61 0.78
C TYR A 234 -8.76 -5.86 2.24
N MET A 235 -8.17 -5.13 3.19
CA MET A 235 -8.52 -5.23 4.60
C MET A 235 -8.79 -3.83 5.17
N ARG A 236 -9.92 -3.68 5.85
CA ARG A 236 -10.35 -2.39 6.42
C ARG A 236 -9.99 -2.28 7.88
N VAL A 237 -9.80 -1.05 8.36
CA VAL A 237 -9.43 -0.80 9.76
C VAL A 237 -10.60 -1.11 10.68
N THR A 238 -11.81 -0.65 10.34
CA THR A 238 -13.02 -0.91 11.15
C THR A 238 -13.29 -2.40 11.36
N GLU A 239 -12.98 -3.23 10.37
CA GLU A 239 -13.16 -4.68 10.37
C GLU A 239 -12.07 -5.44 11.16
N ASN A 240 -11.01 -4.75 11.60
CA ASN A 240 -9.85 -5.35 12.31
C ASN A 240 -9.55 -4.71 13.68
N VAL A 241 -10.45 -3.88 14.23
CA VAL A 241 -10.24 -3.20 15.52
C VAL A 241 -9.97 -4.15 16.70
N PRO A 242 -10.65 -5.31 16.87
CA PRO A 242 -10.33 -6.25 17.95
C PRO A 242 -8.88 -6.73 17.90
N GLN A 243 -8.36 -7.01 16.71
CA GLN A 243 -6.99 -7.43 16.48
C GLN A 243 -6.00 -6.29 16.75
N ILE A 244 -6.36 -5.03 16.41
CA ILE A 244 -5.57 -3.85 16.74
C ILE A 244 -5.46 -3.70 18.27
N ILE A 245 -6.56 -3.85 19.01
CA ILE A 245 -6.54 -3.82 20.48
C ILE A 245 -5.61 -4.92 21.03
N SER A 246 -5.71 -6.15 20.53
CA SER A 246 -4.79 -7.25 20.93
C SER A 246 -3.32 -6.95 20.61
N PHE A 247 -3.03 -6.33 19.46
CA PHE A 247 -1.68 -5.93 19.07
C PHE A 247 -1.12 -4.88 20.03
N ILE A 248 -1.93 -3.88 20.39
CA ILE A 248 -1.55 -2.83 21.35
C ILE A 248 -1.33 -3.41 22.76
N GLN A 249 -2.17 -4.35 23.21
CA GLN A 249 -1.94 -5.06 24.47
C GLN A 249 -0.58 -5.75 24.48
N GLN A 250 -0.21 -6.46 23.41
CA GLN A 250 1.10 -7.12 23.30
C GLN A 250 2.26 -6.11 23.28
N LEU A 251 2.11 -4.96 22.62
CA LEU A 251 3.12 -3.89 22.65
C LEU A 251 3.35 -3.34 24.07
N ILE A 252 2.29 -3.16 24.86
CA ILE A 252 2.38 -2.78 26.28
C ILE A 252 3.06 -3.90 27.09
N THR A 253 2.63 -5.15 26.91
CA THR A 253 3.23 -6.32 27.58
C THR A 253 4.72 -6.47 27.28
N ASN A 254 5.14 -6.19 26.05
CA ASN A 254 6.54 -6.21 25.62
C ASN A 254 7.34 -4.98 26.11
N GLY A 255 6.71 -3.99 26.75
CA GLY A 255 7.36 -2.79 27.30
C GLY A 255 7.55 -1.64 26.30
N TYR A 256 6.91 -1.67 25.13
CA TYR A 256 7.05 -0.66 24.07
C TYR A 256 5.86 0.31 23.98
N GLY A 257 4.83 0.14 24.81
CA GLY A 257 3.68 1.03 24.87
C GLY A 257 3.21 1.30 26.30
N TYR A 258 2.48 2.39 26.49
CA TYR A 258 1.87 2.74 27.78
C TYR A 258 0.51 3.42 27.58
N ALA A 259 -0.43 3.11 28.48
CA ALA A 259 -1.70 3.81 28.58
C ALA A 259 -1.58 5.03 29.52
N THR A 260 -2.46 6.02 29.32
CA THR A 260 -2.58 7.20 30.18
C THR A 260 -3.89 7.17 30.97
N SER A 261 -4.00 8.03 32.00
CA SER A 261 -5.24 8.21 32.75
C SER A 261 -6.39 8.82 31.92
N GLN A 262 -6.11 9.35 30.73
CA GLN A 262 -7.10 9.88 29.81
C GLN A 262 -7.63 8.83 28.80
N GLY A 263 -7.13 7.59 28.87
CA GLY A 263 -7.51 6.50 27.97
C GLY A 263 -6.77 6.47 26.62
N ASN A 264 -5.81 7.39 26.41
CA ASN A 264 -4.89 7.29 25.28
C ASN A 264 -3.88 6.17 25.53
N VAL A 265 -3.38 5.57 24.44
CA VAL A 265 -2.23 4.66 24.47
C VAL A 265 -1.19 5.16 23.49
N TYR A 266 0.06 5.22 23.94
CA TYR A 266 1.19 5.69 23.15
C TYR A 266 2.28 4.62 23.01
N PHE A 267 2.99 4.67 21.89
CA PHE A 267 4.22 3.92 21.68
C PHE A 267 5.39 4.72 22.25
N ASP A 268 6.17 4.11 23.15
CA ASP A 268 7.37 4.72 23.73
C ASP A 268 8.53 4.65 22.72
N VAL A 269 8.84 5.77 22.06
CA VAL A 269 9.92 5.78 21.05
C VAL A 269 11.30 5.60 21.70
N ARG A 270 11.48 6.00 22.97
CA ARG A 270 12.77 5.82 23.67
C ARG A 270 13.06 4.35 23.97
N SER A 271 12.04 3.54 24.21
CA SER A 271 12.17 2.08 24.41
C SER A 271 12.83 1.34 23.24
N ARG A 272 12.82 1.93 22.03
CA ARG A 272 13.53 1.38 20.85
C ARG A 272 15.02 1.70 20.80
N GLY A 273 15.50 2.71 21.51
CA GLY A 273 16.90 3.13 21.48
C GLY A 273 17.37 3.54 20.09
N ASP A 274 18.52 3.00 19.67
CA ASP A 274 19.15 3.19 18.36
C ASP A 274 18.46 2.43 17.21
N ARG A 275 17.47 1.58 17.51
CA ARG A 275 16.73 0.77 16.52
C ARG A 275 15.58 1.52 15.84
N TYR A 276 15.38 2.79 16.14
CA TYR A 276 14.37 3.67 15.54
C TYR A 276 15.06 4.72 14.63
N GLY A 277 14.50 5.00 13.44
CA GLY A 277 15.10 5.90 12.45
C GLY A 277 15.79 5.19 11.27
N LYS A 278 15.34 3.97 10.92
CA LYS A 278 15.96 3.15 9.86
C LYS A 278 15.71 3.70 8.46
N LEU A 279 14.50 4.20 8.17
CA LEU A 279 14.16 4.74 6.85
C LEU A 279 14.69 6.16 6.68
N ARG A 280 14.43 7.04 7.65
CA ARG A 280 15.02 8.38 7.71
C ARG A 280 15.98 8.51 8.88
N ASN A 281 17.19 8.97 8.56
CA ASN A 281 18.18 9.38 9.55
C ASN A 281 17.70 10.69 10.22
N ILE A 282 16.91 10.55 11.29
CA ILE A 282 16.35 11.67 12.06
C ILE A 282 17.44 12.18 13.00
N TYR A 283 18.16 13.21 12.55
CA TYR A 283 18.93 14.04 13.50
C TYR A 283 17.97 14.58 14.58
N PRO A 284 18.37 14.60 15.86
CA PRO A 284 17.57 15.20 16.90
C PRO A 284 17.53 16.73 16.74
N GLU A 285 16.48 17.33 17.32
CA GLU A 285 16.30 18.77 17.57
C GLU A 285 15.96 19.66 16.36
N THR A 286 14.64 19.78 16.13
CA THR A 286 14.03 21.08 15.84
C THR A 286 13.18 21.51 17.04
N GLN A 287 13.11 22.82 17.30
CA GLN A 287 12.63 23.39 18.56
C GLN A 287 11.14 23.14 18.86
N GLU A 288 10.83 23.33 20.13
CA GLU A 288 9.57 23.06 20.80
C GLU A 288 8.42 23.97 20.33
N GLU A 289 7.33 23.35 19.89
CA GLU A 289 5.99 23.80 20.26
C GLU A 289 5.38 22.82 21.27
N PHE A 290 4.73 23.38 22.30
CA PHE A 290 3.99 22.65 23.34
C PHE A 290 2.54 22.47 22.88
N GLU A 291 2.15 21.25 22.52
CA GLU A 291 0.75 20.85 22.60
C GLU A 291 0.49 20.23 23.98
N PHE A 292 -0.67 20.51 24.56
CA PHE A 292 -1.15 19.83 25.77
C PHE A 292 -1.35 18.35 25.47
N SER A 293 -0.34 17.53 25.79
CA SER A 293 -0.31 16.11 25.48
C SER A 293 0.08 15.31 26.73
N ASP A 294 -0.66 14.25 27.02
CA ASP A 294 -0.46 13.29 28.11
C ASP A 294 0.63 12.24 27.83
N LYS A 295 1.38 12.41 26.74
CA LYS A 295 2.58 11.62 26.41
C LYS A 295 3.71 11.86 27.42
N ARG A 296 4.46 10.81 27.72
CA ARG A 296 5.75 10.88 28.41
C ARG A 296 6.78 11.65 27.58
N HIS A 297 6.83 11.43 26.26
CA HIS A 297 7.79 12.10 25.37
C HIS A 297 7.15 12.62 24.08
N LYS A 298 7.59 13.78 23.60
CA LYS A 298 7.05 14.45 22.39
C LYS A 298 7.10 13.58 21.12
N LYS A 299 8.09 12.70 21.00
CA LYS A 299 8.25 11.77 19.85
C LYS A 299 7.28 10.59 19.89
N ASP A 300 6.67 10.30 21.03
CA ASP A 300 5.73 9.19 21.17
C ASP A 300 4.49 9.42 20.30
N PHE A 301 3.98 8.37 19.69
CA PHE A 301 2.85 8.42 18.76
C PHE A 301 1.70 7.53 19.23
N ALA A 302 0.48 7.91 18.88
CA ALA A 302 -0.72 7.22 19.36
C ALA A 302 -0.82 5.81 18.76
N LEU A 303 -1.03 4.84 19.65
CA LEU A 303 -1.52 3.50 19.36
C LEU A 303 -3.05 3.47 19.45
N TRP A 304 -3.61 4.14 20.46
CA TRP A 304 -5.03 4.29 20.69
C TRP A 304 -5.33 5.74 21.06
N LYS A 305 -6.33 6.35 20.44
CA LYS A 305 -6.83 7.70 20.75
C LYS A 305 -8.13 7.55 21.55
N ALA A 306 -8.20 8.14 22.73
CA ALA A 306 -9.43 8.21 23.51
C ALA A 306 -10.53 8.94 22.71
N ALA A 307 -11.77 8.44 22.80
CA ALA A 307 -12.89 8.98 22.06
C ALA A 307 -13.30 10.36 22.60
N ARG A 308 -13.53 11.31 21.69
CA ARG A 308 -14.26 12.54 22.04
C ARG A 308 -15.77 12.26 22.05
N PRO A 309 -16.59 13.08 22.75
CA PRO A 309 -18.04 12.96 22.68
C PRO A 309 -18.53 12.94 21.23
N HIS A 310 -19.43 12.01 20.92
CA HIS A 310 -20.02 11.80 19.58
C HIS A 310 -19.06 11.35 18.46
N GLU A 311 -17.78 11.03 18.74
CA GLU A 311 -16.94 10.31 17.77
C GLU A 311 -17.30 8.82 17.69
N ILE A 312 -17.14 8.22 16.50
CA ILE A 312 -17.15 6.76 16.34
C ILE A 312 -16.02 6.17 17.18
N CYS A 313 -16.35 5.18 18.00
CA CYS A 313 -15.42 4.55 18.92
C CYS A 313 -15.79 3.10 19.20
N TRP A 314 -14.80 2.35 19.68
CA TRP A 314 -14.90 0.97 20.12
C TRP A 314 -14.52 0.88 21.59
N ASP A 315 -15.10 -0.09 22.29
CA ASP A 315 -14.70 -0.42 23.66
C ASP A 315 -13.31 -1.08 23.67
N SER A 316 -12.49 -0.73 24.64
CA SER A 316 -11.14 -1.27 24.82
C SER A 316 -10.76 -1.34 26.31
N PRO A 317 -9.68 -2.06 26.67
CA PRO A 317 -9.16 -2.09 28.05
C PRO A 317 -8.78 -0.70 28.61
N TRP A 318 -8.61 0.30 27.76
CA TRP A 318 -8.22 1.68 28.12
C TRP A 318 -9.40 2.65 28.03
N GLY A 319 -10.62 2.15 27.88
CA GLY A 319 -11.83 2.94 27.64
C GLY A 319 -12.17 3.08 26.16
N LYS A 320 -13.22 3.85 25.87
CA LYS A 320 -13.70 4.07 24.50
C LYS A 320 -12.71 4.89 23.69
N GLY A 321 -12.43 4.44 22.48
CA GLY A 321 -11.48 5.11 21.59
C GLY A 321 -11.43 4.50 20.20
N ARG A 322 -10.33 4.76 19.50
CA ARG A 322 -10.09 4.30 18.13
C ARG A 322 -8.59 4.12 17.85
N PRO A 323 -8.21 3.33 16.83
CA PRO A 323 -6.82 3.16 16.42
C PRO A 323 -6.08 4.48 16.15
N GLY A 324 -4.77 4.48 16.33
CA GLY A 324 -3.87 5.46 15.74
C GLY A 324 -3.38 5.00 14.35
N TRP A 325 -3.25 5.95 13.42
CA TRP A 325 -2.97 5.69 11.99
C TRP A 325 -1.89 4.64 11.68
N HIS A 326 -0.81 4.56 12.47
CA HIS A 326 0.29 3.62 12.21
C HIS A 326 -0.04 2.18 12.61
N ILE A 327 -0.77 1.98 13.72
CA ILE A 327 -1.00 0.65 14.28
C ILE A 327 -1.93 -0.20 13.39
N GLU A 328 -2.73 0.48 12.56
CA GLU A 328 -3.60 -0.09 11.53
C GLU A 328 -2.80 -0.99 10.58
N CYS A 329 -1.84 -0.41 9.86
CA CYS A 329 -1.04 -1.13 8.87
C CYS A 329 -0.13 -2.18 9.51
N SER A 330 0.48 -1.88 10.67
CA SER A 330 1.25 -2.87 11.44
C SER A 330 0.44 -4.10 11.80
N THR A 331 -0.79 -3.91 12.28
CA THR A 331 -1.67 -5.02 12.66
C THR A 331 -2.11 -5.80 11.44
N ILE A 332 -2.68 -5.14 10.43
CA ILE A 332 -3.21 -5.80 9.22
C ILE A 332 -2.11 -6.59 8.50
N SER A 333 -0.93 -5.99 8.30
CA SER A 333 0.19 -6.69 7.67
C SER A 333 0.67 -7.87 8.52
N SER A 334 0.71 -7.74 9.84
CA SER A 334 1.12 -8.82 10.75
C SER A 334 0.08 -9.96 10.85
N LEU A 335 -1.21 -9.67 10.66
CA LEU A 335 -2.26 -10.71 10.63
C LEU A 335 -2.09 -11.66 9.44
N VAL A 336 -1.66 -11.14 8.28
CA VAL A 336 -1.52 -11.96 7.06
C VAL A 336 -0.11 -12.52 6.90
N PHE A 337 0.94 -11.77 7.25
CA PHE A 337 2.34 -12.13 6.99
C PHE A 337 3.15 -12.45 8.25
N GLY A 338 2.60 -12.22 9.45
CA GLY A 338 3.31 -12.41 10.72
C GLY A 338 4.53 -11.49 10.84
N GLY A 339 5.59 -12.01 11.47
CA GLY A 339 6.83 -11.27 11.71
C GLY A 339 7.76 -11.12 10.51
N HIS A 340 7.31 -11.47 9.30
CA HIS A 340 8.16 -11.52 8.10
C HIS A 340 7.43 -11.02 6.86
N LEU A 341 7.85 -9.85 6.38
CA LEU A 341 7.34 -9.25 5.15
C LEU A 341 8.48 -9.08 4.13
N ASP A 342 8.29 -9.55 2.90
CA ASP A 342 9.27 -9.30 1.84
C ASP A 342 9.21 -7.84 1.41
N ILE A 343 8.06 -7.36 0.91
CA ILE A 343 7.93 -6.02 0.31
C ILE A 343 6.87 -5.18 1.01
N HIS A 344 7.24 -3.95 1.39
CA HIS A 344 6.33 -2.92 1.93
C HIS A 344 6.34 -1.68 1.02
N THR A 345 5.16 -1.15 0.65
CA THR A 345 5.05 -0.07 -0.34
C THR A 345 4.09 1.06 0.00
N GLY A 346 4.48 2.28 -0.38
CA GLY A 346 3.67 3.49 -0.20
C GLY A 346 4.25 4.73 -0.89
N GLY A 347 3.58 5.88 -0.72
CA GLY A 347 4.14 7.17 -1.15
C GLY A 347 5.40 7.55 -0.36
N ILE A 348 6.28 8.38 -0.92
CA ILE A 348 7.51 8.83 -0.23
C ILE A 348 7.24 9.68 1.02
N ASP A 349 6.06 10.28 1.09
CA ASP A 349 5.47 10.90 2.27
C ASP A 349 5.20 9.89 3.40
N LEU A 350 4.85 8.65 3.08
CA LEU A 350 4.65 7.60 4.09
C LEU A 350 5.96 7.05 4.66
N ALA A 351 7.12 7.34 4.05
CA ALA A 351 8.42 6.88 4.55
C ALA A 351 8.73 7.39 5.98
N PHE A 352 8.23 8.57 6.33
CA PHE A 352 8.25 9.09 7.70
C PHE A 352 7.10 10.09 7.89
N PRO A 353 6.26 9.96 8.94
CA PRO A 353 6.42 9.05 10.07
C PRO A 353 5.86 7.63 9.86
N HIS A 354 5.02 7.40 8.85
CA HIS A 354 4.14 6.22 8.79
C HIS A 354 4.90 4.87 8.82
N HIS A 355 5.71 4.57 7.81
CA HIS A 355 6.43 3.29 7.72
C HIS A 355 7.54 3.14 8.79
N GLU A 356 8.13 4.25 9.27
CA GLU A 356 9.10 4.22 10.37
C GLU A 356 8.44 3.77 11.69
N ASN A 357 7.24 4.28 11.95
CA ASN A 357 6.42 3.88 13.09
C ASN A 357 5.95 2.43 12.95
N GLU A 358 5.56 2.00 11.75
CA GLU A 358 5.18 0.60 11.49
C GLU A 358 6.33 -0.37 11.72
N ILE A 359 7.55 -0.05 11.25
CA ILE A 359 8.76 -0.84 11.54
C ILE A 359 8.96 -0.96 13.05
N ALA A 360 8.89 0.17 13.77
CA ALA A 360 9.07 0.19 15.22
C ALA A 360 8.02 -0.65 15.97
N GLN A 361 6.75 -0.55 15.56
CA GLN A 361 5.63 -1.33 16.11
C GLN A 361 5.79 -2.82 15.81
N CYS A 362 6.02 -3.20 14.56
CA CYS A 362 6.11 -4.61 14.18
C CYS A 362 7.34 -5.30 14.78
N GLU A 363 8.51 -4.66 14.80
CA GLU A 363 9.70 -5.22 15.45
C GLU A 363 9.57 -5.31 16.98
N ALA A 364 8.83 -4.38 17.60
CA ALA A 364 8.47 -4.44 19.02
C ALA A 364 7.44 -5.53 19.33
N TYR A 365 6.48 -5.79 18.43
CA TYR A 365 5.49 -6.84 18.60
C TYR A 365 6.09 -8.23 18.39
N HIS A 366 6.77 -8.44 17.27
CA HIS A 366 7.36 -9.74 16.87
C HIS A 366 8.71 -10.05 17.54
N GLN A 367 9.25 -9.13 18.35
CA GLN A 367 10.55 -9.27 19.03
C GLN A 367 11.71 -9.61 18.06
N CYS A 368 11.74 -8.94 16.91
CA CYS A 368 12.74 -9.18 15.85
C CYS A 368 13.59 -7.95 15.52
N GLU A 369 14.75 -8.18 14.88
CA GLU A 369 15.66 -7.10 14.46
C GLU A 369 15.29 -6.44 13.13
N GLN A 370 14.56 -7.17 12.26
CA GLN A 370 14.07 -6.72 10.98
C GLN A 370 12.73 -7.41 10.67
N TRP A 371 11.66 -6.63 10.55
CA TRP A 371 10.32 -7.12 10.20
C TRP A 371 10.10 -7.19 8.68
N GLY A 372 10.30 -6.06 8.01
CA GLY A 372 10.16 -5.93 6.55
C GLY A 372 11.52 -5.90 5.86
N ASN A 373 11.69 -6.69 4.79
CA ASN A 373 12.97 -6.81 4.09
C ASN A 373 13.22 -5.67 3.10
N TYR A 374 12.20 -5.25 2.33
CA TYR A 374 12.35 -4.28 1.24
C TYR A 374 11.26 -3.21 1.30
N PHE A 375 11.64 -1.96 1.52
CA PHE A 375 10.73 -0.81 1.53
C PHE A 375 10.88 -0.01 0.24
N LEU A 376 9.83 0.06 -0.57
CA LEU A 376 9.83 0.79 -1.85
C LEU A 376 8.87 1.97 -1.75
N HIS A 377 9.42 3.17 -1.96
CA HIS A 377 8.67 4.41 -1.89
C HIS A 377 8.51 5.06 -3.26
N SER A 378 7.28 5.36 -3.64
CA SER A 378 6.95 6.10 -4.85
C SER A 378 7.22 7.59 -4.62
N GLY A 379 8.21 8.16 -5.31
CA GLY A 379 8.52 9.59 -5.23
C GLY A 379 7.36 10.48 -5.71
N PHE A 380 7.22 11.67 -5.12
CA PHE A 380 6.27 12.68 -5.60
C PHE A 380 6.38 12.86 -7.12
N SER A 381 5.25 13.06 -7.81
CA SER A 381 5.22 13.27 -9.27
C SER A 381 5.78 14.64 -9.68
N LYS A 382 7.11 14.80 -9.56
CA LYS A 382 7.90 15.85 -10.20
C LYS A 382 8.81 15.20 -11.25
N ARG A 383 8.28 15.14 -12.49
CA ARG A 383 8.92 14.70 -13.74
C ARG A 383 9.31 13.21 -13.80
N ILE A 384 8.56 12.46 -14.59
CA ILE A 384 8.98 11.15 -15.11
C ILE A 384 10.13 11.38 -16.09
N PHE A 385 11.34 10.90 -15.76
CA PHE A 385 12.43 10.76 -16.73
C PHE A 385 12.57 9.30 -17.13
N ILE A 386 11.95 8.93 -18.26
CA ILE A 386 12.32 7.70 -18.97
C ILE A 386 13.57 8.04 -19.78
N ARG A 387 14.76 7.67 -19.27
CA ARG A 387 15.93 7.45 -20.13
C ARG A 387 15.87 6.02 -20.64
N SER A 388 15.49 5.85 -21.90
CA SER A 388 15.93 4.70 -22.68
C SER A 388 17.46 4.70 -22.72
N VAL A 389 18.07 3.54 -22.47
CA VAL A 389 19.50 3.28 -22.69
C VAL A 389 19.73 2.97 -24.16
#